data_AF-A0A7C1IP95-F1
#
_entry.id   AF-A0A7C1IP95-F1
#
_cell.length_a   1.000
_cell.length_b   1.000
_cell.length_c   1.000
_cell.angle_alpha   90.00
_cell.angle_beta   90.00
_cell.angle_gamma   90.00
#
_symmetry.space_group_name_H-M   'P 1'
#
loop_
_entity.id
_entity.type
_entity.pdbx_description
1 polymer ?
#
loop_
_entity_poly.entity_id
_entity_poly.type
_entity_poly.pdbx_seq_one_letter_code
_entity_poly.pdbx_strand_id
1 'polypeptide(L)'
;MHFSDTTAEMKALLDRTGLVALANGGLLQGKIGAAVVAVRRGGATHAFDTINHMFLMSSMIVPGSIYWNMGMGLNKGETRNDEEALRNMTHLGQTIAWLGRAIADASDNFPVPPLAGT
;
A
#
# COMPACT_ATOMS: atom_id res chain seq x y z
N MET A 1 6.98 -9.28 -7.79
CA MET A 1 6.42 -9.17 -9.16
C MET A 1 6.40 -10.53 -9.84
N HIS A 2 5.33 -10.82 -10.57
CA HIS A 2 5.24 -11.92 -11.52
C HIS A 2 4.92 -11.33 -12.91
N PHE A 3 5.92 -11.35 -13.81
CA PHE A 3 5.91 -10.68 -15.12
C PHE A 3 5.65 -9.16 -15.08
N SER A 4 4.40 -8.73 -15.05
CA SER A 4 3.98 -7.31 -15.10
C SER A 4 3.15 -6.88 -13.90
N ASP A 5 2.84 -7.77 -12.96
CA ASP A 5 1.95 -7.49 -11.83
C ASP A 5 2.38 -8.22 -10.55
N THR A 6 1.53 -8.20 -9.53
CA THR A 6 1.57 -9.05 -8.35
C THR A 6 1.44 -10.53 -8.72
N THR A 7 1.80 -11.43 -7.81
CA THR A 7 1.61 -12.87 -8.05
C THR A 7 0.12 -13.21 -7.98
N ALA A 8 -0.28 -14.36 -8.52
CA ALA A 8 -1.68 -14.81 -8.45
C ALA A 8 -2.18 -14.92 -7.00
N GLU A 9 -1.33 -15.39 -6.09
CA GLU A 9 -1.63 -15.51 -4.67
C GLU A 9 -1.82 -14.13 -4.02
N MET A 10 -0.97 -13.16 -4.37
CA MET A 10 -1.11 -11.79 -3.89
C MET A 10 -2.39 -11.15 -4.42
N LYS A 11 -2.70 -11.31 -5.72
CA LYS A 11 -3.94 -10.80 -6.29
C LYS A 11 -5.18 -11.41 -5.63
N ALA A 12 -5.17 -12.72 -5.40
CA ALA A 12 -6.23 -13.42 -4.68
C ALA A 12 -6.40 -12.89 -3.25
N LEU A 13 -5.29 -12.63 -2.54
CA LEU A 13 -5.33 -12.01 -1.21
C LEU A 13 -5.97 -10.61 -1.29
N LEU A 14 -5.50 -9.74 -2.18
CA LEU A 14 -6.03 -8.38 -2.32
C LEU A 14 -7.54 -8.38 -2.59
N ASP A 15 -8.01 -9.25 -3.50
CA ASP A 15 -9.43 -9.36 -3.85
C ASP A 15 -10.28 -9.84 -2.67
N ARG A 16 -9.79 -10.85 -1.94
CA ARG A 16 -10.49 -11.36 -0.76
C ARG A 16 -10.49 -10.35 0.38
N THR A 17 -9.37 -9.67 0.62
CA THR A 17 -9.25 -8.63 1.64
C THR A 17 -10.19 -7.47 1.35
N GLY A 18 -10.22 -6.96 0.12
CA GLY A 18 -11.12 -5.86 -0.27
C GLY A 18 -12.59 -6.24 -0.11
N LEU A 19 -13.00 -7.42 -0.60
CA LEU A 19 -14.38 -7.87 -0.47
C LEU A 19 -14.79 -8.06 1.00
N VAL A 20 -13.94 -8.67 1.82
CA VAL A 20 -14.22 -8.88 3.24
C VAL A 20 -14.27 -7.54 3.99
N ALA A 21 -13.35 -6.62 3.69
CA ALA A 21 -13.37 -5.28 4.30
C ALA A 21 -14.69 -4.55 4.00
N LEU A 22 -15.16 -4.59 2.75
CA LEU A 22 -16.43 -4.00 2.34
C LEU A 22 -17.63 -4.69 3.01
N ALA A 23 -17.67 -6.02 3.02
CA ALA A 23 -18.76 -6.79 3.63
C ALA A 23 -18.90 -6.57 5.15
N ASN A 24 -17.83 -6.10 5.81
CA ASN A 24 -17.80 -5.79 7.24
C ASN A 24 -17.86 -4.28 7.52
N GLY A 25 -18.56 -3.53 6.66
CA GLY A 25 -18.81 -2.10 6.89
C GLY A 25 -17.57 -1.22 6.72
N GLY A 26 -16.58 -1.64 5.94
CA GLY A 26 -15.36 -0.88 5.71
C GLY A 26 -14.29 -1.08 6.79
N LEU A 27 -13.99 -2.34 7.14
CA LEU A 27 -13.06 -2.68 8.22
C LEU A 27 -11.68 -2.00 8.15
N LEU A 28 -11.22 -1.64 6.96
CA LEU A 28 -9.91 -1.01 6.72
C LEU A 28 -9.97 0.52 6.57
N GLN A 29 -11.15 1.13 6.66
CA GLN A 29 -11.31 2.57 6.51
C GLN A 29 -10.44 3.34 7.51
N GLY A 30 -9.81 4.42 7.04
CA GLY A 30 -8.94 5.28 7.85
C GLY A 30 -7.61 4.65 8.29
N LYS A 31 -7.36 3.37 7.97
CA LYS A 31 -6.07 2.74 8.25
C LYS A 31 -5.02 3.18 7.24
N ILE A 32 -3.76 3.11 7.65
CA ILE A 32 -2.62 3.42 6.79
C ILE A 32 -2.32 2.21 5.90
N GLY A 33 -2.27 2.42 4.58
CA GLY A 33 -1.89 1.40 3.60
C GLY A 33 -0.71 1.88 2.75
N ALA A 34 0.40 1.15 2.74
CA ALA A 34 1.59 1.53 1.97
C ALA A 34 2.06 0.36 1.10
N ALA A 35 1.96 0.52 -0.21
CA ALA A 35 2.43 -0.48 -1.16
C ALA A 35 3.96 -0.41 -1.22
N VAL A 36 4.62 -1.56 -1.27
CA VAL A 36 6.07 -1.68 -1.50
C VAL A 36 6.29 -2.83 -2.47
N VAL A 37 7.10 -2.60 -3.50
CA VAL A 37 7.39 -3.61 -4.53
C VAL A 37 8.88 -3.69 -4.83
N ALA A 38 9.39 -4.91 -4.94
CA ALA A 38 10.72 -5.18 -5.45
C ALA A 38 10.63 -5.83 -6.85
N VAL A 39 11.44 -5.35 -7.78
CA VAL A 39 11.48 -5.86 -9.16
C VAL A 39 12.92 -6.01 -9.65
N ARG A 40 13.09 -6.74 -10.76
CA ARG A 40 14.41 -6.93 -11.37
C ARG A 40 14.77 -5.89 -12.44
N ARG A 41 13.78 -5.42 -13.22
CA ARG A 41 14.01 -4.52 -14.38
C ARG A 41 12.90 -3.50 -14.58
N GLY A 42 11.65 -3.93 -14.68
CA GLY A 42 10.52 -3.05 -14.97
C GLY A 42 9.18 -3.72 -14.66
N GLY A 43 8.08 -2.95 -14.78
CA GLY A 43 6.71 -3.36 -14.43
C GLY A 43 6.32 -3.08 -12.98
N ALA A 44 7.19 -2.41 -12.21
CA ALA A 44 6.94 -2.09 -10.80
C ALA A 44 5.70 -1.22 -10.64
N THR A 45 5.48 -0.27 -11.56
CA THR A 45 4.33 0.63 -11.58
C THR A 45 3.01 -0.12 -11.58
N HIS A 46 2.81 -1.06 -12.50
CA HIS A 46 1.54 -1.77 -12.57
C HIS A 46 1.28 -2.63 -11.32
N ALA A 47 2.30 -3.33 -10.80
CA ALA A 47 2.17 -4.07 -9.54
C ALA A 47 1.91 -3.15 -8.33
N PHE A 48 2.55 -1.98 -8.28
CA PHE A 48 2.35 -0.96 -7.26
C PHE A 48 0.93 -0.40 -7.30
N ASP A 49 0.44 -0.08 -8.50
CA ASP A 49 -0.90 0.44 -8.73
C ASP A 49 -1.97 -0.59 -8.36
N THR A 50 -1.80 -1.87 -8.74
CA THR A 50 -2.70 -2.96 -8.34
C THR A 50 -2.89 -3.01 -6.82
N ILE A 51 -1.82 -2.88 -6.04
CA ILE A 51 -1.89 -2.88 -4.57
C ILE A 51 -2.57 -1.60 -4.07
N ASN A 52 -2.18 -0.43 -4.59
CA ASN A 52 -2.75 0.84 -4.16
C ASN A 52 -4.23 0.97 -4.49
N HIS A 53 -4.71 0.44 -5.61
CA HIS A 53 -6.13 0.42 -5.95
C HIS A 53 -6.95 -0.29 -4.87
N MET A 54 -6.43 -1.38 -4.28
CA MET A 54 -7.10 -2.06 -3.17
C MET A 54 -7.17 -1.16 -1.92
N PHE A 55 -6.07 -0.50 -1.56
CA PHE A 55 -6.04 0.44 -0.43
C PHE A 55 -7.03 1.58 -0.62
N LEU A 56 -7.07 2.19 -1.81
CA LEU A 56 -7.96 3.29 -2.14
C LEU A 56 -9.44 2.83 -2.14
N MET A 57 -9.75 1.66 -2.72
CA MET A 57 -11.10 1.09 -2.66
C MET A 57 -11.55 0.79 -1.21
N SER A 58 -10.61 0.51 -0.31
CA SER A 58 -10.88 0.22 1.09
C SER A 58 -10.90 1.48 1.99
N SER A 59 -10.86 2.68 1.37
CA SER A 59 -10.74 3.99 2.05
C SER A 59 -9.58 4.07 3.05
N MET A 60 -8.46 3.43 2.72
CA MET A 60 -7.22 3.54 3.47
C MET A 60 -6.49 4.84 3.10
N ILE A 61 -5.72 5.37 4.04
CA ILE A 61 -4.86 6.53 3.83
C ILE A 61 -3.52 6.02 3.27
N VAL A 62 -3.14 6.45 2.07
CA VAL A 62 -1.91 6.03 1.40
C VAL A 62 -0.83 7.10 1.56
N PRO A 63 0.15 6.94 2.47
CA PRO A 63 1.23 7.88 2.62
C PRO A 63 2.23 7.77 1.47
N GLY A 64 2.70 8.92 1.01
CA GLY A 64 3.83 9.00 0.10
C GLY A 64 5.18 8.83 0.79
N SER A 65 6.22 8.85 -0.02
CA SER A 65 7.60 9.01 0.43
C SER A 65 8.35 9.95 -0.53
N ILE A 66 9.68 9.95 -0.51
CA ILE A 66 10.49 10.79 -1.41
C ILE A 66 10.41 10.33 -2.88
N TYR A 67 9.92 9.11 -3.14
CA TYR A 67 9.58 8.59 -4.46
C TYR A 67 8.56 7.43 -4.37
N TRP A 68 8.22 6.81 -5.50
CA TRP A 68 7.41 5.57 -5.49
C TRP A 68 8.14 4.44 -4.75
N ASN A 69 7.40 3.67 -3.94
CA ASN A 69 7.95 2.68 -3.01
C ASN A 69 8.39 1.39 -3.74
N MET A 70 9.41 1.54 -4.58
CA MET A 70 9.94 0.52 -5.47
C MET A 70 11.42 0.31 -5.16
N GLY A 71 11.89 -0.93 -5.31
CA GLY A 71 13.32 -1.25 -5.22
C GLY A 71 13.75 -2.30 -6.23
N MET A 72 15.02 -2.24 -6.63
CA MET A 72 15.58 -3.11 -7.67
C MET A 72 16.42 -4.24 -7.07
N GLY A 73 16.21 -5.47 -7.54
CA GLY A 73 16.99 -6.64 -7.15
C GLY A 73 16.46 -7.93 -7.78
N LEU A 74 17.35 -8.77 -8.32
CA LEU A 74 17.01 -10.11 -8.79
C LEU A 74 17.02 -11.09 -7.61
N ASN A 75 18.10 -11.09 -6.85
CA ASN A 75 18.31 -12.04 -5.77
C ASN A 75 17.94 -11.44 -4.41
N LYS A 76 17.61 -12.31 -3.46
CA LYS A 76 17.33 -11.92 -2.08
C LYS A 76 18.50 -11.11 -1.53
N GLY A 77 18.21 -9.88 -1.10
CA GLY A 77 19.18 -8.98 -0.50
C GLY A 77 19.83 -8.00 -1.46
N GLU A 78 19.71 -8.16 -2.78
CA GLU A 78 20.29 -7.21 -3.75
C GLU A 78 19.67 -5.82 -3.66
N THR A 79 18.41 -5.70 -3.23
CA THR A 79 17.75 -4.42 -2.97
C THR A 79 18.42 -3.59 -1.88
N ARG A 80 19.33 -4.19 -1.08
CA ARG A 80 20.16 -3.45 -0.12
C ARG A 80 21.25 -2.60 -0.80
N ASN A 81 21.55 -2.87 -2.06
CA ASN A 81 22.49 -2.09 -2.85
C ASN A 81 21.80 -0.95 -3.62
N ASP A 82 20.46 -0.90 -3.57
CA ASP A 82 19.66 0.18 -4.14
C ASP A 82 19.53 1.30 -3.10
N GLU A 83 20.51 2.20 -3.08
CA GLU A 83 20.59 3.30 -2.11
C GLU A 83 19.37 4.24 -2.18
N GLU A 84 18.83 4.45 -3.38
CA GLU A 84 17.63 5.27 -3.58
C GLU A 84 16.42 4.61 -2.95
N ALA A 85 16.20 3.32 -3.21
CA ALA A 85 15.12 2.58 -2.59
C ALA A 85 15.26 2.54 -1.06
N LEU A 86 16.47 2.35 -0.53
CA LEU A 86 16.71 2.35 0.91
C LEU A 86 16.41 3.70 1.57
N ARG A 87 16.84 4.80 0.95
CA ARG A 87 16.48 6.16 1.40
C ARG A 87 14.97 6.35 1.35
N ASN A 88 14.32 5.86 0.29
CA ASN A 88 12.89 5.95 0.12
C ASN A 88 12.11 5.17 1.18
N MET A 89 12.53 3.94 1.49
CA MET A 89 11.91 3.11 2.54
C MET A 89 12.12 3.69 3.95
N THR A 90 13.30 4.29 4.19
CA THR A 90 13.59 4.96 5.47
C THR A 90 12.63 6.13 5.69
N HIS A 91 12.48 6.98 4.68
CA HIS A 91 11.54 8.09 4.75
C HIS A 91 10.08 7.62 4.81
N LEU A 92 9.71 6.56 4.06
CA LEU A 92 8.35 5.99 4.12
C LEU A 92 8.01 5.53 5.54
N GLY A 93 8.93 4.85 6.22
CA GLY A 93 8.75 4.44 7.61
C GLY A 93 8.58 5.63 8.57
N GLN A 94 9.34 6.71 8.37
CA GLN A 94 9.19 7.95 9.14
C GLN A 94 7.82 8.61 8.87
N THR A 95 7.37 8.65 7.61
CA THR A 95 6.05 9.17 7.24
C THR A 95 4.93 8.34 7.86
N ILE A 96 5.00 7.02 7.81
CA ILE A 96 4.02 6.12 8.44
C ILE A 96 3.98 6.36 9.95
N ALA A 97 5.14 6.45 10.60
CA ALA A 97 5.21 6.68 12.05
C ALA A 97 4.68 8.07 12.44
N TRP A 98 5.00 9.10 11.66
CA TRP A 98 4.46 10.44 11.85
C TRP A 98 2.94 10.48 11.65
N LEU A 99 2.46 9.92 10.54
CA LEU A 99 1.03 9.90 10.20
C LEU A 99 0.24 9.10 11.23
N GLY A 100 0.74 7.94 11.66
CA GLY A 100 0.10 7.11 12.68
C GLY A 100 -0.08 7.86 14.00
N ARG A 101 0.92 8.66 14.42
CA ARG A 101 0.77 9.53 15.60
C ARG A 101 -0.22 10.67 15.35
N ALA A 102 -0.21 11.26 14.16
CA ALA A 102 -1.08 12.39 13.82
C ALA A 102 -2.56 12.00 13.78
N ILE A 103 -2.89 10.76 13.40
CA ILE A 103 -4.28 10.29 13.28
C ILE A 103 -4.74 9.44 14.46
N ALA A 104 -3.87 9.18 15.46
CA ALA A 104 -4.17 8.28 16.57
C ALA A 104 -5.45 8.68 17.33
N ASP A 105 -5.63 9.97 17.60
CA ASP A 105 -6.81 10.48 18.32
C ASP A 105 -8.03 10.72 17.41
N ALA A 106 -7.85 10.59 16.10
CA ALA A 106 -8.89 10.81 15.09
C ALA A 106 -9.40 9.51 14.47
N SER A 107 -8.91 8.34 14.90
CA SER A 107 -9.24 7.04 14.30
C SER A 107 -10.73 6.74 14.28
N ASP A 108 -11.44 7.12 15.35
CA ASP A 108 -12.87 6.85 15.52
C ASP A 108 -13.76 7.85 14.76
N ASN A 109 -13.16 8.94 14.27
CA ASN A 109 -13.83 10.03 13.56
C ASN A 109 -13.47 10.06 12.07
N PHE A 110 -12.94 8.95 11.52
CA PHE A 110 -12.66 8.89 10.09
C PHE A 110 -13.95 9.10 9.28
N PRO A 111 -13.96 9.98 8.26
CA PRO A 111 -15.17 10.27 7.51
C PRO A 111 -15.67 9.03 6.78
N VAL A 112 -16.88 8.61 7.13
CA VAL A 112 -17.56 7.50 6.46
C VAL A 112 -18.34 8.06 5.27
N PRO A 113 -18.19 7.50 4.06
CA PRO A 113 -18.97 7.93 2.92
C PRO A 113 -20.48 7.71 3.19
N PRO A 114 -21.35 8.59 2.67
CA PRO A 114 -22.79 8.40 2.80
C PRO A 114 -23.20 7.05 2.20
N LEU A 115 -24.18 6.39 2.84
CA LEU A 115 -24.72 5.12 2.35
C LEU A 115 -25.23 5.31 0.92
N ALA A 116 -24.77 4.45 0.00
CA ALA A 116 -25.29 4.45 -1.36
C ALA A 116 -26.77 4.00 -1.34
N GLY A 117 -27.70 4.94 -1.52
CA GLY A 117 -29.13 4.65 -1.69
C GLY A 117 -30.10 5.19 -0.62
N THR A 118 -29.92 6.43 -0.15
CA THR A 118 -31.02 7.26 0.39
C THR A 118 -31.42 8.33 -0.61
#